data_AF-A0A958A1P2-F1
#
_entry.id   AF-A0A958A1P2-F1
#
_cell.length_a   1.000
_cell.length_b   1.000
_cell.length_c   1.000
_cell.angle_alpha   90.00
_cell.angle_beta   90.00
_cell.angle_gamma   90.00
#
_symmetry.space_group_name_H-M   'P 1'
#
loop_
_entity.id
_entity.type
_entity.pdbx_description
1 polymer ?
#
loop_
_entity_poly.entity_id
_entity_poly.type
_entity_poly.pdbx_seq_one_letter_code
_entity_poly.pdbx_strand_id
1 'polypeptide(L)'
;MLRKTLILLLGTVLLSLMAACGAAPAPVAVVETVVVTQEVEKIVTVEVEKEVEKVVTVEVTTEAAAAETESGPLVVFGAYATAIEEPWDGVIHAALNAAQEAGQIEYTFTDDIGYSGDMERVLREVAEETQPDVIFGDAFGNEEAVRRVAADYPDIAFVFGSGGGPAEPNFSVFDNWIH
;
A
#
# COMPACT_ATOMS: atom_id res chain seq x y z
N MET A 1 35.18 -29.96 -43.45
CA MET A 1 35.75 -28.59 -43.45
C MET A 1 34.71 -27.51 -43.06
N LEU A 2 33.72 -27.83 -42.22
CA LEU A 2 32.59 -26.94 -41.92
C LEU A 2 32.55 -26.46 -40.46
N ARG A 3 33.62 -26.71 -39.69
CA ARG A 3 33.75 -26.33 -38.27
C ARG A 3 34.78 -25.22 -38.02
N LYS A 4 35.48 -24.76 -39.06
CA LYS A 4 36.46 -23.65 -38.96
C LYS A 4 35.93 -22.30 -39.47
N THR A 5 34.79 -22.28 -40.15
CA THR A 5 34.22 -21.05 -40.73
C THR A 5 33.24 -20.34 -39.79
N LEU A 6 32.72 -21.02 -38.77
CA LEU A 6 31.73 -20.43 -37.85
C LEU A 6 32.36 -19.60 -36.73
N ILE A 7 33.66 -19.75 -36.48
CA ILE A 7 34.41 -18.94 -35.50
C ILE A 7 34.77 -17.56 -36.08
N LEU A 8 34.61 -17.34 -37.39
CA LEU A 8 34.94 -16.07 -38.04
C LEU A 8 33.77 -15.06 -38.06
N LEU A 9 32.60 -15.41 -37.55
CA LEU A 9 31.40 -14.53 -37.52
C LEU A 9 31.01 -14.07 -36.11
N LEU A 10 31.82 -14.39 -35.09
CA LEU A 10 31.64 -13.92 -33.71
C LEU A 10 32.70 -12.88 -33.29
N GLY A 11 33.50 -12.40 -34.25
CA GLY A 11 34.63 -11.48 -34.01
C GLY A 11 34.39 -10.01 -34.43
N THR A 12 33.19 -9.65 -34.87
CA THR A 12 32.88 -8.30 -35.41
C THR A 12 31.84 -7.53 -34.58
N VAL A 13 31.75 -7.81 -33.27
CA VAL A 13 30.87 -7.08 -32.33
C VAL A 13 31.64 -6.07 -31.46
N LEU A 14 32.94 -5.86 -31.67
CA LEU A 14 33.74 -4.99 -30.80
C LEU A 14 34.50 -3.87 -31.51
N LEU A 15 33.88 -3.17 -32.45
CA LEU A 15 34.42 -1.90 -32.95
C LEU A 15 33.33 -0.98 -33.55
N SER A 16 32.56 -0.30 -32.70
CA SER A 16 31.87 0.97 -33.04
C SER A 16 31.14 1.55 -31.84
N LEU A 17 31.87 1.85 -30.77
CA LEU A 17 31.36 2.70 -29.71
C LEU A 17 32.42 3.70 -29.27
N MET A 18 32.61 4.76 -30.06
CA MET A 18 33.23 6.00 -29.61
C MET A 18 32.74 7.20 -30.43
N ALA A 19 32.54 8.30 -29.71
CA ALA A 19 32.37 9.68 -30.15
C ALA A 19 30.96 10.13 -30.57
N ALA A 20 30.10 10.37 -29.57
CA ALA A 20 29.15 11.48 -29.61
C ALA A 20 29.24 12.23 -28.28
N CYS A 21 30.33 12.98 -28.08
CA CYS A 21 30.42 14.02 -27.07
C CYS A 21 29.71 15.26 -27.63
N GLY A 22 28.44 15.42 -27.30
CA GLY A 22 27.67 16.65 -27.52
C GLY A 22 27.54 17.37 -26.19
N ALA A 23 28.00 18.61 -26.13
CA ALA A 23 28.02 19.46 -24.94
C ALA A 23 26.63 19.57 -24.28
N ALA A 24 26.57 19.28 -22.98
CA ALA A 24 25.40 19.54 -22.15
C ALA A 24 25.22 21.07 -21.98
N PRO A 25 24.01 21.63 -22.20
CA PRO A 25 23.74 22.99 -21.80
C PRO A 25 23.60 23.06 -20.28
N ALA A 26 24.29 24.03 -19.66
CA ALA A 26 24.23 24.29 -18.23
C ALA A 26 22.81 24.66 -17.76
N PRO A 27 22.38 24.27 -16.54
CA PRO A 27 21.12 24.72 -15.99
C PRO A 27 21.21 26.23 -15.69
N VAL A 28 20.40 27.02 -16.40
CA VAL A 28 20.19 28.44 -16.10
C VAL A 28 19.19 28.52 -14.94
N ALA A 29 19.65 29.00 -13.79
CA ALA A 29 18.79 29.37 -12.67
C ALA A 29 17.97 30.62 -13.04
N VAL A 30 16.65 30.47 -13.13
CA VAL A 30 15.72 31.60 -13.20
C VAL A 30 15.22 31.85 -11.79
N VAL A 31 15.80 32.87 -11.15
CA VAL A 31 15.34 33.43 -9.88
C VAL A 31 14.21 34.41 -10.23
N GLU A 32 12.97 33.97 -10.06
CA GLU A 32 11.83 34.88 -10.11
C GLU A 32 11.64 35.51 -8.72
N THR A 33 12.03 36.78 -8.63
CA THR A 33 11.85 37.64 -7.46
C THR A 33 10.44 38.22 -7.52
N VAL A 34 9.48 37.54 -6.89
CA VAL A 34 8.18 38.14 -6.60
C VAL A 34 8.28 38.89 -5.27
N VAL A 35 8.58 40.18 -5.40
CA VAL A 35 8.42 41.17 -4.35
C VAL A 35 6.93 41.50 -4.29
N VAL A 36 6.21 40.99 -3.30
CA VAL A 36 4.87 41.50 -2.97
C VAL A 36 4.94 42.13 -1.59
N THR A 37 4.60 43.40 -1.64
CA THR A 37 4.70 44.42 -0.61
C THR A 37 3.78 44.14 0.56
N GLN A 38 4.37 44.32 1.73
CA GLN A 38 3.75 44.42 3.03
C GLN A 38 2.91 45.72 3.11
N GLU A 39 1.62 45.63 3.43
CA GLU A 39 0.86 46.75 3.99
C GLU A 39 0.34 46.35 5.37
N VAL A 40 0.79 47.11 6.36
CA VAL A 40 0.45 47.00 7.78
C VAL A 40 -0.73 47.93 8.04
N GLU A 41 -1.94 47.40 8.15
CA GLU A 41 -3.09 48.16 8.67
C GLU A 41 -3.33 47.86 10.16
N LYS A 42 -2.68 48.70 10.96
CA LYS A 42 -3.23 49.44 12.10
C LYS A 42 -4.28 48.72 12.97
N ILE A 43 -3.79 48.19 14.08
CA ILE A 43 -4.56 47.80 15.26
C ILE A 43 -5.28 49.03 15.82
N VAL A 44 -6.62 49.04 15.76
CA VAL A 44 -7.47 49.95 16.52
C VAL A 44 -8.07 49.16 17.67
N THR A 45 -7.66 49.52 18.88
CA THR A 45 -8.26 49.10 20.14
C THR A 45 -9.67 49.67 20.26
N VAL A 46 -10.67 48.81 20.42
CA VAL A 46 -11.96 49.16 21.01
C VAL A 46 -12.24 48.13 22.11
N GLU A 47 -12.20 48.60 23.34
CA GLU A 47 -12.56 47.86 24.53
C GLU A 47 -14.08 47.76 24.66
N VAL A 48 -14.53 46.52 24.97
CA VAL A 48 -15.60 46.16 25.90
C VAL A 48 -17.04 46.53 25.50
N GLU A 49 -17.88 45.51 25.33
CA GLU A 49 -19.00 45.24 26.25
C GLU A 49 -19.61 43.85 25.96
N LYS A 50 -19.20 42.89 26.80
CA LYS A 50 -20.06 41.93 27.53
C LYS A 50 -21.40 41.54 26.87
N GLU A 51 -21.49 40.30 26.37
CA GLU A 51 -22.61 39.42 26.74
C GLU A 51 -22.26 37.94 26.54
N VAL A 52 -22.78 37.15 27.46
CA VAL A 52 -22.45 35.75 27.75
C VAL A 52 -23.41 34.86 26.96
N GLU A 53 -22.91 33.97 26.10
CA GLU A 53 -23.60 32.70 25.83
C GLU A 53 -22.69 31.63 25.21
N LYS A 54 -22.46 30.58 26.02
CA LYS A 54 -22.38 29.14 25.67
C LYS A 54 -21.34 28.62 24.66
N VAL A 55 -20.37 27.87 25.21
CA VAL A 55 -19.97 26.46 24.90
C VAL A 55 -20.21 26.03 23.44
N VAL A 56 -19.22 25.63 22.64
CA VAL A 56 -18.44 24.38 22.72
C VAL A 56 -17.11 24.57 21.96
N THR A 57 -15.99 24.43 22.66
CA THR A 57 -14.67 24.12 22.08
C THR A 57 -14.69 22.67 21.61
N VAL A 58 -14.70 22.42 20.30
CA VAL A 58 -14.42 21.10 19.73
C VAL A 58 -12.92 21.03 19.45
N GLU A 59 -12.16 20.63 20.47
CA GLU A 59 -10.84 20.05 20.25
C GLU A 59 -11.07 18.63 19.73
N VAL A 60 -10.94 18.41 18.41
CA VAL A 60 -10.89 17.05 17.85
C VAL A 60 -9.53 16.47 18.22
N THR A 61 -9.43 16.01 19.45
CA THR A 61 -8.40 15.08 19.87
C THR A 61 -8.92 13.72 19.41
N THR A 62 -8.44 13.23 18.26
CA THR A 62 -8.68 11.86 17.82
C THR A 62 -7.86 10.93 18.70
N GLU A 63 -8.34 10.73 19.93
CA GLU A 63 -7.94 9.61 20.77
C GLU A 63 -8.69 8.40 20.21
N ALA A 64 -8.02 7.70 19.28
CA ALA A 64 -8.38 6.34 18.95
C ALA A 64 -8.27 5.53 20.24
N ALA A 65 -9.39 5.38 20.92
CA ALA A 65 -9.54 4.46 22.03
C ALA A 65 -9.21 3.07 21.46
N ALA A 66 -7.98 2.63 21.69
CA ALA A 66 -7.63 1.23 21.61
C ALA A 66 -8.54 0.54 22.62
N ALA A 67 -9.63 -0.05 22.12
CA ALA A 67 -10.38 -1.01 22.87
C ALA A 67 -9.41 -2.17 23.15
N GLU A 68 -8.87 -2.21 24.36
CA GLU A 68 -8.27 -3.43 24.89
C GLU A 68 -9.40 -4.43 25.12
N THR A 69 -9.82 -5.08 24.04
CA THR A 69 -10.34 -6.42 24.14
C THR A 69 -9.17 -7.31 24.49
N GLU A 70 -9.17 -7.87 25.70
CA GLU A 70 -8.54 -9.17 25.93
C GLU A 70 -9.28 -10.19 25.04
N SER A 71 -9.01 -10.14 23.75
CA SER A 71 -9.50 -11.10 22.77
C SER A 71 -8.54 -12.27 22.77
N GLY A 72 -9.08 -13.46 22.50
CA GLY A 72 -8.25 -14.59 22.13
C GLY A 72 -7.35 -14.28 20.91
N PRO A 73 -6.58 -15.28 20.44
CA PRO A 73 -5.79 -15.13 19.22
C PRO A 73 -6.65 -14.55 18.09
N LEU A 74 -6.10 -13.61 17.32
CA LEU A 74 -6.81 -13.00 16.19
C LEU A 74 -7.09 -14.07 15.14
N VAL A 75 -8.30 -14.05 14.57
CA VAL A 75 -8.66 -14.91 13.44
C VAL A 75 -8.17 -14.26 12.16
N VAL A 76 -7.25 -14.95 11.48
CA VAL A 76 -6.59 -14.45 10.27
C VAL A 76 -6.85 -15.39 9.10
N PHE A 77 -7.24 -14.81 7.96
CA PHE A 77 -7.37 -15.53 6.71
C PHE A 77 -6.32 -15.06 5.68
N GLY A 78 -5.67 -15.99 4.99
CA GLY A 78 -4.78 -15.72 3.86
C GLY A 78 -5.48 -15.98 2.52
N ALA A 79 -5.49 -15.01 1.62
CA ALA A 79 -6.04 -15.13 0.27
C ALA A 79 -4.94 -14.86 -0.76
N TYR A 80 -4.45 -15.92 -1.42
CA TYR A 80 -3.37 -15.81 -2.40
C TYR A 80 -3.87 -16.08 -3.82
N ALA A 81 -3.59 -15.17 -4.74
CA ALA A 81 -3.93 -15.31 -6.15
C ALA A 81 -3.11 -16.41 -6.83
N THR A 82 -1.88 -16.63 -6.36
CA THR A 82 -0.97 -17.69 -6.81
C THR A 82 -0.76 -18.75 -5.73
N ALA A 83 -0.07 -19.83 -6.09
CA ALA A 83 0.26 -20.89 -5.15
C ALA A 83 1.32 -20.41 -4.15
N ILE A 84 1.18 -20.77 -2.87
CA ILE A 84 2.09 -20.31 -1.80
C ILE A 84 3.54 -20.80 -1.96
N GLU A 85 3.81 -21.78 -2.83
CA GLU A 85 5.17 -22.18 -3.19
C GLU A 85 5.91 -21.11 -4.00
N GLU A 86 5.20 -20.11 -4.55
CA GLU A 86 5.83 -18.93 -5.10
C GLU A 86 6.58 -18.17 -4.00
N PRO A 87 7.83 -17.72 -4.23
CA PRO A 87 8.63 -17.07 -3.19
C PRO A 87 7.99 -15.85 -2.53
N TRP A 88 7.19 -15.08 -3.25
CA TRP A 88 6.62 -13.84 -2.72
C TRP A 88 5.45 -14.15 -1.76
N ASP A 89 4.46 -14.94 -2.17
CA ASP A 89 3.35 -15.40 -1.31
C ASP A 89 3.85 -16.25 -0.14
N GLY A 90 4.84 -17.11 -0.42
CA GLY A 90 5.43 -18.00 0.58
C GLY A 90 6.05 -17.27 1.77
N VAL A 91 6.54 -16.04 1.59
CA VAL A 91 7.08 -15.23 2.70
C VAL A 91 5.96 -14.75 3.63
N ILE A 92 4.84 -14.29 3.09
CA ILE A 92 3.67 -13.86 3.87
C ILE A 92 3.11 -15.07 4.63
N HIS A 93 2.94 -16.19 3.92
CA HIS A 93 2.45 -17.43 4.49
C HIS A 93 3.34 -17.92 5.64
N ALA A 94 4.66 -17.91 5.47
CA ALA A 94 5.62 -18.30 6.51
C ALA A 94 5.54 -17.38 7.73
N ALA A 95 5.37 -16.07 7.54
CA ALA A 95 5.23 -15.12 8.65
C ALA A 95 3.95 -15.36 9.46
N LEU A 96 2.82 -15.61 8.79
CA LEU A 96 1.55 -15.92 9.44
C LEU A 96 1.60 -17.28 10.17
N ASN A 97 2.22 -18.30 9.59
CA ASN A 97 2.46 -19.56 10.29
C ASN A 97 3.32 -19.37 11.55
N ALA A 98 4.38 -18.57 11.49
CA ALA A 98 5.21 -18.29 12.66
C ALA A 98 4.42 -17.58 13.76
N ALA A 99 3.54 -16.65 13.42
CA ALA A 99 2.64 -15.99 14.37
C ALA A 99 1.61 -16.97 14.98
N GLN A 100 1.10 -17.90 14.18
CA GLN A 100 0.22 -18.96 14.66
C GLN A 100 0.95 -19.93 15.61
N GLU A 101 2.16 -20.35 15.28
CA GLU A 101 3.00 -21.20 16.14
C GLU A 101 3.34 -20.51 17.47
N ALA A 102 3.47 -19.19 17.46
CA ALA A 102 3.63 -18.36 18.65
C ALA A 102 2.33 -18.18 19.47
N GLY A 103 1.19 -18.70 18.99
CA GLY A 103 -0.11 -18.60 19.65
C GLY A 103 -0.75 -17.22 19.58
N GLN A 104 -0.31 -16.37 18.64
CA GLN A 104 -0.81 -15.00 18.50
C GLN A 104 -2.06 -14.92 17.63
N ILE A 105 -2.21 -15.84 16.68
CA ILE A 105 -3.30 -15.86 15.70
C ILE A 105 -3.81 -17.29 15.45
N GLU A 106 -5.05 -17.40 15.01
CA GLU A 106 -5.60 -18.58 14.36
C GLU A 106 -5.61 -18.33 12.85
N TYR A 107 -4.86 -19.12 12.09
CA TYR A 107 -4.58 -18.84 10.68
C TYR A 107 -5.08 -19.95 9.77
N THR A 108 -5.91 -19.56 8.80
CA THR A 108 -6.36 -20.40 7.67
C THR A 108 -6.11 -19.67 6.36
N PHE A 109 -6.07 -20.38 5.24
CA PHE A 109 -5.82 -19.74 3.96
C PHE A 109 -6.40 -20.51 2.78
N THR A 110 -6.44 -19.83 1.63
CA THR A 110 -6.65 -20.42 0.32
C THR A 110 -5.65 -19.79 -0.65
N ASP A 111 -5.02 -20.62 -1.46
CA ASP A 111 -4.07 -20.23 -2.49
C ASP A 111 -4.55 -20.68 -3.88
N ASP A 112 -3.80 -20.28 -4.92
CA ASP A 112 -4.14 -20.53 -6.33
C ASP A 112 -5.58 -20.11 -6.70
N ILE A 113 -6.06 -19.01 -6.09
CA ILE A 113 -7.40 -18.47 -6.35
C ILE A 113 -7.49 -17.94 -7.79
N GLY A 114 -6.38 -17.44 -8.32
CA GLY A 114 -6.27 -16.89 -9.66
C GLY A 114 -6.88 -15.51 -9.85
N TYR A 115 -6.98 -15.11 -11.12
CA TYR A 115 -7.32 -13.75 -11.57
C TYR A 115 -8.63 -13.67 -12.36
N SER A 116 -9.42 -14.73 -12.37
CA SER A 116 -10.64 -14.86 -13.21
C SER A 116 -11.94 -14.51 -12.47
N GLY A 117 -11.84 -13.74 -11.39
CA GLY A 117 -12.98 -13.32 -10.56
C GLY A 117 -13.25 -14.18 -9.32
N ASP A 118 -12.57 -15.31 -9.17
CA ASP A 118 -12.70 -16.18 -8.00
C ASP A 118 -12.26 -15.48 -6.70
N MET A 119 -11.32 -14.54 -6.76
CA MET A 119 -10.89 -13.76 -5.59
C MET A 119 -12.05 -13.03 -4.92
N GLU A 120 -12.89 -12.33 -5.70
CA GLU A 120 -14.05 -11.64 -5.11
C GLU A 120 -15.00 -12.62 -4.44
N ARG A 121 -15.25 -13.77 -5.08
CA ARG A 121 -16.14 -14.80 -4.54
C ARG A 121 -15.60 -15.38 -3.23
N VAL A 122 -14.33 -15.80 -3.20
CA VAL A 122 -13.69 -16.38 -2.01
C VAL A 122 -13.69 -15.38 -0.86
N LEU A 123 -13.33 -14.13 -1.12
CA LEU A 123 -13.28 -13.11 -0.06
C LEU A 123 -14.67 -12.83 0.52
N ARG A 124 -15.73 -12.80 -0.31
CA ARG A 124 -17.11 -12.64 0.18
C ARG A 124 -17.57 -13.84 0.99
N GLU A 125 -17.32 -15.06 0.50
CA GLU A 125 -17.63 -16.29 1.24
C GLU A 125 -16.97 -16.28 2.63
N VAL A 126 -15.68 -15.96 2.69
CA VAL A 126 -14.93 -15.88 3.96
C VAL A 126 -15.48 -14.77 4.87
N ALA A 127 -15.78 -13.60 4.31
CA ALA A 127 -16.33 -12.47 5.05
C ALA A 127 -17.74 -12.76 5.60
N GLU A 128 -18.54 -13.60 4.93
CA GLU A 128 -19.88 -13.97 5.38
C GLU A 128 -19.87 -15.16 6.35
N GLU A 129 -19.05 -16.17 6.09
CA GLU A 129 -19.04 -17.42 6.87
C GLU A 129 -18.19 -17.33 8.14
N THR A 130 -16.96 -16.81 7.99
CA THR A 130 -15.96 -16.83 9.08
C THR A 130 -15.87 -15.49 9.77
N GLN A 131 -16.06 -14.37 9.05
CA GLN A 131 -15.88 -13.01 9.57
C GLN A 131 -14.53 -12.86 10.32
N PRO A 132 -13.39 -13.13 9.66
CA PRO A 132 -12.09 -13.01 10.31
C PRO A 132 -11.82 -11.57 10.78
N ASP A 133 -10.96 -11.41 11.77
CA ASP A 133 -10.52 -10.08 12.21
C ASP A 133 -9.68 -9.40 11.11
N VAL A 134 -8.85 -10.18 10.41
CA VAL A 134 -7.96 -9.68 9.36
C VAL A 134 -7.86 -10.65 8.19
N ILE A 135 -7.85 -10.11 6.97
CA ILE A 135 -7.51 -10.83 5.73
C ILE A 135 -6.17 -10.32 5.19
N PHE A 136 -5.22 -11.23 5.01
CA PHE A 136 -3.94 -11.01 4.35
C PHE A 136 -3.94 -11.58 2.93
N GLY A 137 -3.16 -11.00 2.02
CA GLY A 137 -3.00 -11.56 0.68
C GLY A 137 -2.29 -10.66 -0.31
N ASP A 138 -2.51 -10.95 -1.59
CA ASP A 138 -1.99 -10.19 -2.73
C ASP A 138 -3.11 -9.69 -3.64
N ALA A 139 -3.00 -8.43 -4.07
CA ALA A 139 -4.02 -7.74 -4.83
C ALA A 139 -3.55 -7.35 -6.24
N PHE A 140 -2.31 -7.61 -6.66
CA PHE A 140 -1.71 -7.02 -7.87
C PHE A 140 -2.51 -7.25 -9.16
N GLY A 141 -3.17 -8.40 -9.31
CA GLY A 141 -4.08 -8.69 -10.43
C GLY A 141 -5.57 -8.60 -10.07
N ASN A 142 -5.90 -8.35 -8.80
CA ASN A 142 -7.25 -8.39 -8.25
C ASN A 142 -7.65 -7.07 -7.53
N GLU A 143 -6.90 -5.97 -7.70
CA GLU A 143 -7.03 -4.70 -6.96
C GLU A 143 -8.48 -4.24 -6.80
N GLU A 144 -9.22 -4.12 -7.90
CA GLU A 144 -10.58 -3.60 -7.88
C GLU A 144 -11.52 -4.55 -7.13
N ALA A 145 -11.35 -5.86 -7.31
CA ALA A 145 -12.15 -6.88 -6.64
C ALA A 145 -11.93 -6.84 -5.12
N VAL A 146 -10.67 -6.92 -4.67
CA VAL A 146 -10.36 -6.95 -3.22
C VAL A 146 -10.81 -5.66 -2.54
N ARG A 147 -10.59 -4.49 -3.18
CA ARG A 147 -11.00 -3.19 -2.61
C ARG A 147 -12.52 -3.02 -2.54
N ARG A 148 -13.26 -3.55 -3.52
CA ARG A 148 -14.72 -3.56 -3.50
C ARG A 148 -15.25 -4.39 -2.34
N VAL A 149 -14.68 -5.58 -2.14
CA VAL A 149 -15.02 -6.43 -1.00
C VAL A 149 -14.66 -5.73 0.31
N ALA A 150 -13.47 -5.16 0.44
CA ALA A 150 -13.09 -4.44 1.65
C ALA A 150 -14.07 -3.32 2.02
N ALA A 151 -14.54 -2.55 1.03
CA ALA A 151 -15.53 -1.50 1.26
C ALA A 151 -16.91 -2.03 1.70
N ASP A 152 -17.30 -3.23 1.25
CA ASP A 152 -18.57 -3.86 1.64
C ASP A 152 -18.53 -4.45 3.06
N TYR A 153 -17.34 -4.82 3.57
CA TYR A 153 -17.14 -5.38 4.91
C TYR A 153 -16.18 -4.53 5.75
N PRO A 154 -16.59 -3.31 6.18
CA PRO A 154 -15.70 -2.34 6.83
C PRO A 154 -15.17 -2.78 8.20
N ASP A 155 -15.80 -3.77 8.84
CA ASP A 155 -15.41 -4.28 10.15
C ASP A 155 -14.24 -5.29 10.08
N ILE A 156 -13.93 -5.81 8.89
CA ILE A 156 -12.80 -6.73 8.67
C ILE A 156 -11.61 -5.91 8.19
N ALA A 157 -10.43 -6.09 8.77
CA ALA A 157 -9.22 -5.44 8.27
C ALA A 157 -8.66 -6.17 7.04
N PHE A 158 -8.29 -5.44 6.00
CA PHE A 158 -7.64 -5.96 4.80
C PHE A 158 -6.20 -5.47 4.76
N VAL A 159 -5.24 -6.39 4.66
CA VAL A 159 -3.81 -6.09 4.60
C VAL A 159 -3.22 -6.81 3.39
N PHE A 160 -2.97 -6.08 2.29
CA PHE A 160 -2.61 -6.71 1.02
C PHE A 160 -1.33 -6.14 0.41
N GLY A 161 -0.54 -7.02 -0.22
CA GLY A 161 0.48 -6.58 -1.17
C GLY A 161 -0.22 -5.99 -2.39
N SER A 162 0.08 -4.73 -2.69
CA SER A 162 -0.69 -3.94 -3.65
C SER A 162 0.21 -3.03 -4.48
N GLY A 163 -0.20 -2.80 -5.72
CA GLY A 163 0.40 -1.76 -6.56
C GLY A 163 -0.16 -0.37 -6.26
N GLY A 164 -1.27 -0.30 -5.52
CA GLY A 164 -1.95 0.94 -5.11
C GLY A 164 -1.62 1.35 -3.68
N GLY A 165 -2.15 2.51 -3.28
CA GLY A 165 -2.07 3.00 -1.90
C GLY A 165 -3.12 2.37 -0.96
N PRO A 166 -3.04 2.66 0.35
CA PRO A 166 -4.09 2.29 1.29
C PRO A 166 -5.42 2.94 0.90
N ALA A 167 -6.53 2.35 1.33
CA ALA A 167 -7.87 2.89 1.15
C ALA A 167 -8.68 2.80 2.44
N GLU A 168 -9.38 3.87 2.76
CA GLU A 168 -10.31 3.89 3.90
C GLU A 168 -11.57 3.07 3.59
N PRO A 169 -12.22 2.48 4.62
CA PRO A 169 -11.87 2.57 6.03
C PRO A 169 -10.85 1.51 6.52
N ASN A 170 -10.65 0.42 5.76
CA ASN A 170 -10.10 -0.82 6.30
C ASN A 170 -9.04 -1.51 5.41
N PHE A 171 -8.51 -0.84 4.38
CA PHE A 171 -7.56 -1.45 3.45
C PHE A 171 -6.15 -0.87 3.60
N SER A 172 -5.25 -1.66 4.18
CA SER A 172 -3.83 -1.35 4.32
C SER A 172 -3.00 -2.07 3.25
N VAL A 173 -1.89 -1.46 2.87
CA VAL A 173 -0.97 -2.00 1.86
C VAL A 173 0.42 -2.22 2.42
N PHE A 174 1.09 -3.27 1.94
CA PHE A 174 2.52 -3.49 2.15
C PHE A 174 3.23 -3.73 0.82
N ASP A 175 4.54 -3.99 0.87
CA ASP A 175 5.46 -4.22 -0.28
C ASP A 175 5.91 -2.96 -1.03
N ASN A 176 5.02 -2.00 -1.34
CA ASN A 176 5.36 -0.86 -2.24
C ASN A 176 5.61 0.51 -1.59
N TRP A 177 6.36 0.55 -0.49
CA TRP A 177 6.95 1.80 0.03
C TRP A 177 8.41 1.98 -0.39
N ILE A 178 8.68 1.85 -1.69
CA ILE A 178 9.92 2.29 -2.35
C ILE A 178 9.51 3.19 -3.53
N HIS A 179 9.53 4.50 -3.32
CA HIS A 179 9.37 5.53 -4.36
C HIS A 179 10.64 6.38 -4.45
#